data_AF-A0A947TGS5-F1
#
_entry.id   AF-A0A947TGS5-F1
#
_cell.length_a   1.000
_cell.length_b   1.000
_cell.length_c   1.000
_cell.angle_alpha   90.00
_cell.angle_beta   90.00
_cell.angle_gamma   90.00
#
_symmetry.space_group_name_H-M   'P 1'
#
loop_
_entity.id
_entity.type
_entity.pdbx_description
1 polymer ?
#
loop_
_entity_poly.entity_id
_entity_poly.type
_entity_poly.pdbx_seq_one_letter_code
_entity_poly.pdbx_strand_id
1 'polypeptide(L)'
;MNRQQKKLVANVVTVITFTVALVVGFANIKNAINRSEAVRAMNILSDEIFKHKKEYGSLPSTIYVTQYIDRIGAVRLGNLQYRAQWIGFDSDLNTTILAYSQRNYRGLVKAGYIVLWLNGKVEWLGKKQFEQILASQQKQRELQWLQEHLQKE
;
A
#
# COMPACT_ATOMS: atom_id res chain seq x y z
N MET A 1 -21.28 30.82 -38.33
CA MET A 1 -21.84 30.38 -37.04
C MET A 1 -22.50 31.57 -36.34
N ASN A 2 -23.81 31.52 -36.09
CA ASN A 2 -24.59 32.62 -35.53
C ASN A 2 -24.23 32.86 -34.04
N ARG A 3 -24.44 34.07 -33.50
CA ARG A 3 -24.13 34.44 -32.10
C ARG A 3 -24.77 33.48 -31.08
N GLN A 4 -25.99 33.02 -31.38
CA GLN A 4 -26.69 32.03 -30.55
C GLN A 4 -26.00 30.67 -30.53
N GLN A 5 -25.51 30.19 -31.68
CA GLN A 5 -24.74 28.93 -31.77
C GLN A 5 -23.42 29.02 -31.01
N LYS A 6 -22.72 30.17 -31.08
CA LYS A 6 -21.49 30.40 -30.29
C LYS A 6 -21.75 30.34 -28.78
N LYS A 7 -22.83 30.95 -28.30
CA LYS A 7 -23.22 30.92 -26.89
C LYS A 7 -23.58 29.51 -26.43
N LEU A 8 -24.29 28.75 -27.28
CA LEU A 8 -24.67 27.37 -26.98
C LEU A 8 -23.45 26.45 -26.92
N VAL A 9 -22.52 26.56 -27.89
CA VAL A 9 -21.24 25.82 -27.87
C VAL A 9 -20.41 26.18 -26.64
N ALA A 10 -20.29 27.47 -26.30
CA ALA A 10 -19.55 27.90 -25.12
C ALA A 10 -20.12 27.29 -23.84
N ASN A 11 -21.44 27.33 -23.65
CA ASN A 11 -22.09 26.74 -22.49
C ASN A 11 -21.87 25.23 -22.41
N VAL A 12 -21.99 24.51 -23.54
CA VAL A 12 -21.74 23.06 -23.58
C VAL A 12 -20.29 22.74 -23.20
N VAL A 13 -19.32 23.47 -23.75
CA VAL A 13 -17.89 23.30 -23.43
C VAL A 13 -17.63 23.59 -21.95
N THR A 14 -18.26 24.63 -21.37
CA THR A 14 -18.13 24.96 -19.95
C THR A 14 -18.66 23.82 -19.07
N VAL A 15 -19.85 23.30 -19.37
CA VAL A 15 -20.46 22.20 -18.59
C VAL A 15 -19.60 20.93 -18.67
N ILE A 16 -19.09 20.59 -19.86
CA ILE A 16 -18.21 19.42 -20.04
C ILE A 16 -16.93 19.60 -19.23
N THR A 17 -16.26 20.74 -19.36
CA THR A 17 -15.00 21.02 -18.64
C THR A 17 -15.20 20.95 -17.13
N PHE A 18 -16.28 21.53 -16.61
CA PHE A 18 -16.59 21.51 -15.19
C PHE A 18 -16.90 20.10 -14.68
N THR A 19 -17.63 19.31 -15.45
CA THR A 19 -17.95 17.92 -15.11
C THR A 19 -16.68 17.07 -15.07
N VAL A 20 -15.80 17.20 -16.06
CA VAL A 20 -14.50 16.50 -16.08
C VAL A 20 -13.66 16.91 -14.86
N ALA A 21 -13.58 18.20 -14.55
CA ALA A 21 -12.84 18.69 -13.39
C ALA A 21 -13.37 18.12 -12.07
N LEU A 22 -14.70 18.06 -11.88
CA LEU A 22 -15.31 17.45 -10.71
C LEU A 22 -15.00 15.95 -10.59
N VAL A 23 -15.14 15.19 -11.68
CA VAL A 23 -14.85 13.75 -11.69
C VAL A 23 -13.39 13.49 -11.32
N VAL A 24 -12.45 14.25 -11.90
CA VAL A 24 -11.02 14.15 -11.55
C VAL A 24 -10.77 14.54 -10.10
N GLY A 25 -11.43 15.59 -9.61
CA GLY A 25 -11.35 16.03 -8.21
C GLY A 25 -11.77 14.91 -7.24
N PHE A 26 -12.98 14.37 -7.42
CA PHE A 26 -13.49 13.28 -6.58
C PHE A 26 -12.65 12.00 -6.66
N ALA A 27 -12.13 11.65 -7.84
CA ALA A 27 -11.24 10.51 -8.00
C ALA A 27 -9.96 10.65 -7.16
N ASN A 28 -9.36 11.85 -7.13
CA ASN A 28 -8.18 12.11 -6.32
C ASN A 28 -8.46 12.08 -4.81
N ILE A 29 -9.61 12.64 -4.38
CA ILE A 29 -10.04 12.58 -2.97
C ILE A 29 -10.21 11.13 -2.52
N LYS A 30 -10.91 10.31 -3.33
CA LYS A 30 -11.09 8.88 -3.06
C LYS A 30 -9.76 8.15 -2.89
N ASN A 31 -8.79 8.42 -3.78
CA ASN A 31 -7.47 7.81 -3.69
C ASN A 31 -6.69 8.23 -2.44
N ALA A 32 -6.80 9.51 -2.04
CA ALA A 32 -6.16 10.01 -0.82
C ALA A 32 -6.74 9.35 0.43
N ILE A 33 -8.07 9.20 0.51
CA ILE A 33 -8.75 8.50 1.60
C ILE A 33 -8.31 7.03 1.65
N ASN A 34 -8.36 6.32 0.52
CA ASN A 34 -7.95 4.92 0.45
C ASN A 34 -6.49 4.72 0.91
N ARG A 35 -5.58 5.65 0.56
CA ARG A 35 -4.19 5.63 1.02
C ARG A 35 -4.10 5.79 2.54
N SER A 36 -4.82 6.76 3.10
CA SER A 36 -4.83 7.00 4.55
C SER A 36 -5.41 5.81 5.32
N GLU A 37 -6.51 5.24 4.84
CA GLU A 37 -7.13 4.06 5.46
C GLU A 37 -6.23 2.83 5.40
N ALA A 38 -5.52 2.63 4.29
CA ALA A 38 -4.62 1.49 4.17
C ALA A 38 -3.38 1.64 5.07
N VAL A 39 -2.86 2.87 5.24
CA VAL A 39 -1.83 3.16 6.27
C VAL A 39 -2.37 2.91 7.68
N ARG A 40 -3.61 3.34 7.97
CA ARG A 40 -4.26 3.09 9.26
C ARG A 40 -4.44 1.59 9.53
N ALA A 41 -4.88 0.82 8.55
CA ALA A 41 -5.02 -0.63 8.67
C ALA A 41 -3.67 -1.30 8.95
N MET A 42 -2.59 -0.84 8.31
CA MET A 42 -1.25 -1.34 8.59
C MET A 42 -0.77 -0.94 9.99
N ASN A 43 -1.13 0.24 10.50
CA ASN A 43 -0.82 0.63 11.88
C ASN A 43 -1.52 -0.30 12.88
N ILE A 44 -2.80 -0.62 12.68
CA ILE A 44 -3.53 -1.56 13.53
C ILE A 44 -2.85 -2.93 13.51
N LEU A 45 -2.44 -3.39 12.33
CA LEU A 45 -1.68 -4.63 12.20
C LEU A 45 -0.31 -4.55 12.90
N SER A 46 0.38 -3.41 12.79
CA SER A 46 1.65 -3.17 13.50
C SER A 46 1.46 -3.31 15.00
N ASP A 47 0.48 -2.60 15.57
CA ASP A 47 0.18 -2.62 17.00
C ASP A 47 -0.06 -4.06 17.50
N GLU A 48 -0.81 -4.85 16.74
CA GLU A 48 -1.06 -6.26 17.05
C GLU A 48 0.22 -7.11 16.97
N ILE A 49 1.01 -6.96 15.91
CA ILE A 49 2.26 -7.72 15.73
C ILE A 49 3.23 -7.43 16.87
N PHE A 50 3.38 -6.16 17.26
CA PHE A 50 4.30 -5.76 18.31
C PHE A 50 3.76 -6.05 19.71
N LYS A 51 2.43 -6.06 19.89
CA LYS A 51 1.80 -6.62 21.08
C LYS A 51 2.11 -8.11 21.23
N HIS A 52 1.92 -8.90 20.17
CA HIS A 52 2.27 -10.32 20.16
C HIS A 52 3.76 -10.54 20.45
N LYS A 53 4.64 -9.75 19.83
CA LYS A 53 6.09 -9.80 20.11
C LYS A 53 6.43 -9.49 21.57
N LYS A 54 5.73 -8.53 22.18
CA LYS A 54 5.93 -8.18 23.60
C LYS A 54 5.47 -9.31 24.53
N GLU A 55 4.39 -10.00 24.18
CA GLU A 55 3.80 -11.07 24.99
C GLU A 55 4.59 -12.40 24.87
N TYR A 56 5.03 -12.76 23.66
CA TYR A 56 5.64 -14.07 23.37
C TYR A 56 7.15 -14.01 23.08
N GLY A 57 7.74 -12.82 22.95
CA GLY A 57 9.16 -12.63 22.63
C GLY A 57 9.53 -12.87 21.17
N SER A 58 8.58 -13.29 20.33
CA SER A 58 8.78 -13.60 18.91
C SER A 58 7.77 -12.89 18.01
N LEU A 59 8.13 -12.65 16.76
CA LEU A 59 7.17 -12.20 15.76
C LEU A 59 6.11 -13.30 15.50
N PRO A 60 4.85 -12.92 15.26
CA PRO A 60 3.79 -13.88 14.95
C PRO A 60 4.08 -14.62 13.63
N SER A 61 3.48 -15.79 13.45
CA SER A 61 3.57 -16.52 12.19
C SER A 61 2.77 -15.83 11.07
N THR A 62 3.11 -16.12 9.81
CA THR A 62 2.35 -15.63 8.65
C THR A 62 0.87 -16.01 8.75
N ILE A 63 0.55 -17.22 9.22
CA ILE A 63 -0.82 -17.69 9.40
C ILE A 63 -1.58 -16.82 10.40
N TYR A 64 -0.96 -16.48 11.53
CA TYR A 64 -1.57 -15.59 12.52
C TYR A 64 -1.88 -14.22 11.92
N VAL A 65 -0.92 -13.64 11.19
CA VAL A 65 -1.07 -12.34 10.53
C VAL A 65 -2.21 -12.36 9.53
N THR A 66 -2.29 -13.39 8.67
CA THR A 66 -3.38 -13.54 7.69
C THR A 66 -4.74 -13.65 8.39
N GLN A 67 -4.86 -14.50 9.42
CA GLN A 67 -6.11 -14.64 10.19
C GLN A 67 -6.52 -13.36 10.89
N TYR A 68 -5.56 -12.58 11.39
CA TYR A 68 -5.84 -11.30 12.02
C TYR A 68 -6.37 -10.29 11.01
N ILE A 69 -5.74 -10.20 9.82
CA ILE A 69 -6.18 -9.32 8.72
C ILE A 69 -7.62 -9.63 8.30
N ASP A 70 -7.95 -10.92 8.16
CA ASP A 70 -9.29 -11.37 7.84
C ASP A 70 -10.30 -10.98 8.94
N ARG A 71 -9.92 -11.15 10.21
CA ARG A 71 -10.76 -10.79 11.37
C ARG A 71 -11.08 -9.30 11.44
N ILE A 72 -10.09 -8.43 11.20
CA ILE A 72 -10.30 -6.98 11.25
C ILE A 72 -10.97 -6.43 9.98
N GLY A 73 -11.29 -7.30 9.01
CA GLY A 73 -11.87 -6.89 7.74
C GLY A 73 -10.95 -5.94 6.96
N ALA A 74 -9.63 -6.07 7.14
CA ALA A 74 -8.65 -5.22 6.46
C ALA A 74 -8.43 -5.64 5.00
N VAL A 75 -9.52 -5.91 4.27
CA VAL A 75 -9.53 -6.15 2.81
C VAL A 75 -8.82 -5.00 2.07
N ARG A 76 -8.83 -3.81 2.66
CA ARG A 76 -8.11 -2.62 2.17
C ARG A 76 -6.58 -2.71 2.28
N LEU A 77 -6.02 -3.75 2.92
CA LEU A 77 -4.61 -4.10 2.88
C LEU A 77 -4.25 -5.00 1.68
N GLY A 78 -5.21 -5.50 0.90
CA GLY A 78 -4.94 -6.28 -0.32
C GLY A 78 -3.94 -7.42 -0.11
N ASN A 79 -3.09 -7.69 -1.10
CA ASN A 79 -2.03 -8.70 -1.00
C ASN A 79 -0.89 -8.18 -0.10
N LEU A 80 -0.93 -8.55 1.18
CA LEU A 80 0.11 -8.27 2.15
C LEU A 80 1.20 -9.34 2.08
N GLN A 81 2.43 -8.90 1.89
CA GLN A 81 3.62 -9.73 1.96
C GLN A 81 4.26 -9.57 3.34
N TYR A 82 4.28 -10.67 4.12
CA TYR A 82 4.85 -10.71 5.47
C TYR A 82 6.19 -11.46 5.46
N ARG A 83 7.25 -10.81 5.94
CA ARG A 83 8.64 -11.25 5.75
C ARG A 83 9.32 -11.79 7.02
N ALA A 84 8.61 -11.95 8.13
CA ALA A 84 9.23 -12.28 9.41
C ALA A 84 10.16 -13.52 9.36
N GLN A 85 9.81 -14.53 8.57
CA GLN A 85 10.61 -15.75 8.41
C GLN A 85 11.96 -15.55 7.70
N TRP A 86 12.12 -14.45 6.95
CA TRP A 86 13.32 -14.17 6.14
C TRP A 86 14.28 -13.18 6.82
N ILE A 87 13.81 -12.49 7.86
CA ILE A 87 14.55 -11.48 8.60
C ILE A 87 15.53 -12.15 9.55
N GLY A 88 16.81 -11.80 9.44
CA GLY A 88 17.86 -12.32 10.33
C GLY A 88 17.84 -11.64 11.69
N PHE A 89 18.41 -12.30 12.71
CA PHE A 89 18.55 -11.72 14.06
C PHE A 89 19.42 -10.45 14.10
N ASP A 90 20.29 -10.30 13.11
CA ASP A 90 21.23 -9.18 12.90
C ASP A 90 20.66 -8.05 12.04
N SER A 91 19.38 -8.13 11.64
CA SER A 91 18.77 -7.15 10.75
C SER A 91 18.50 -5.83 11.48
N ASP A 92 18.87 -4.71 10.86
CA ASP A 92 18.64 -3.39 11.43
C ASP A 92 17.15 -3.06 11.49
N LEU A 93 16.68 -2.75 12.71
CA LEU A 93 15.28 -2.47 13.03
C LEU A 93 14.70 -1.29 12.24
N ASN A 94 15.53 -0.28 11.91
CA ASN A 94 15.05 0.96 11.30
C ASN A 94 15.04 0.91 9.78
N THR A 95 15.80 0.00 9.19
CA THR A 95 15.92 -0.13 7.74
C THR A 95 15.24 -1.39 7.23
N THR A 96 14.95 -2.39 8.06
CA THR A 96 14.38 -3.66 7.58
C THR A 96 12.87 -3.60 7.41
N ILE A 97 12.39 -3.97 6.22
CA ILE A 97 10.95 -4.10 5.92
C ILE A 97 10.44 -5.41 6.51
N LEU A 98 9.46 -5.33 7.41
CA LEU A 98 8.78 -6.47 8.02
C LEU A 98 7.58 -6.95 7.19
N ALA A 99 6.75 -6.02 6.73
CA ALA A 99 5.62 -6.33 5.87
C ALA A 99 5.41 -5.23 4.84
N TYR A 100 4.83 -5.58 3.69
CA TYR A 100 4.49 -4.58 2.69
C TYR A 100 3.26 -4.97 1.88
N SER A 101 2.58 -3.98 1.33
CA SER A 101 1.46 -4.17 0.42
C SER A 101 1.50 -3.16 -0.71
N GLN A 102 1.29 -3.65 -1.94
CA GLN A 102 1.24 -2.80 -3.13
C GLN A 102 -0.14 -2.15 -3.29
N ARG A 103 -0.13 -0.86 -3.67
CA ARG A 103 -1.33 -0.10 -3.99
C ARG A 103 -1.18 0.63 -5.31
N ASN A 104 -2.03 0.25 -6.26
CA ASN A 104 -2.09 0.84 -7.59
C ASN A 104 -3.23 1.85 -7.66
N TYR A 105 -2.92 3.12 -7.43
CA TYR A 105 -3.85 4.23 -7.63
C TYR A 105 -3.71 4.80 -9.04
N ARG A 106 -4.84 5.18 -9.66
CA ARG A 106 -4.89 5.90 -10.95
C ARG A 106 -5.15 7.38 -10.68
N GLY A 107 -4.38 8.29 -11.28
CA GLY A 107 -4.55 9.75 -11.11
C GLY A 107 -3.31 10.43 -10.52
N LEU A 108 -3.52 11.51 -9.75
CA LEU A 108 -2.42 12.29 -9.15
C LEU A 108 -1.76 11.56 -7.97
N VAL A 109 -2.51 10.70 -7.28
CA VAL A 109 -1.95 9.82 -6.25
C VAL A 109 -1.18 8.71 -6.96
N LYS A 110 0.15 8.76 -6.86
CA LYS A 110 1.03 7.77 -7.48
C LYS A 110 0.86 6.41 -6.81
N ALA A 111 0.99 5.35 -7.60
CA ALA A 111 1.13 3.99 -7.10
C ALA A 111 2.35 3.88 -6.18
N GLY A 112 2.26 3.00 -5.18
CA GLY A 112 3.29 2.84 -4.18
C GLY A 112 3.02 1.66 -3.26
N TYR A 113 3.80 1.60 -2.19
CA TYR A 113 3.76 0.53 -1.22
C TYR A 113 3.49 1.10 0.16
N ILE A 114 2.64 0.41 0.92
CA ILE A 114 2.55 0.63 2.36
C ILE A 114 3.51 -0.36 2.97
N VAL A 115 4.43 0.15 3.78
CA VAL A 115 5.53 -0.60 4.35
C VAL A 115 5.41 -0.53 5.87
N LEU A 116 5.49 -1.68 6.50
CA LEU A 116 5.71 -1.84 7.92
C LEU A 116 7.18 -2.19 8.14
N TRP A 117 7.88 -1.35 8.89
CA TRP A 117 9.27 -1.56 9.28
C TRP A 117 9.37 -2.45 10.51
N LEU A 118 10.55 -3.06 10.72
CA LEU A 118 10.83 -3.95 11.85
C LEU A 118 10.85 -3.23 13.21
N ASN A 119 10.88 -1.90 13.23
CA ASN A 119 10.69 -1.06 14.41
C ASN A 119 9.21 -0.71 14.70
N GLY A 120 8.27 -1.17 13.87
CA GLY A 120 6.83 -0.93 14.04
C GLY A 120 6.32 0.33 13.34
N LYS A 121 7.20 1.12 12.73
CA LYS A 121 6.80 2.30 11.94
C LYS A 121 6.11 1.86 10.65
N VAL A 122 5.03 2.55 10.29
CA VAL A 122 4.34 2.37 9.02
C VAL A 122 4.55 3.59 8.14
N GLU A 123 4.94 3.37 6.90
CA GLU A 123 5.15 4.43 5.93
C GLU A 123 4.63 4.08 4.54
N TRP A 124 4.36 5.13 3.77
CA TRP A 124 4.08 4.99 2.35
C TRP A 124 5.34 5.30 1.56
N LEU A 125 5.80 4.35 0.74
CA LEU A 125 6.93 4.51 -0.16
C LEU A 125 6.49 4.53 -1.62
N GLY A 126 7.17 5.34 -2.43
CA GLY A 126 7.02 5.28 -3.88
C GLY A 126 7.61 3.98 -4.42
N LYS A 127 7.06 3.47 -5.54
CA LYS A 127 7.49 2.20 -6.17
C LYS A 127 9.01 2.07 -6.32
N LYS A 128 9.67 3.06 -6.93
CA LYS A 128 11.13 3.04 -7.17
C LYS A 128 11.94 2.98 -5.88
N GLN A 129 11.54 3.76 -4.88
CA GLN A 129 12.22 3.80 -3.57
C GLN A 129 12.05 2.46 -2.85
N PHE A 130 10.84 1.90 -2.87
CA PHE A 130 10.57 0.59 -2.29
C PHE A 130 11.40 -0.51 -2.97
N GLU A 131 11.42 -0.56 -4.30
CA GLU A 131 12.17 -1.58 -5.05
C GLU A 131 13.67 -1.53 -4.74
N GLN A 132 14.25 -0.32 -4.63
CA GLN A 132 15.66 -0.14 -4.24
C GLN A 132 15.95 -0.65 -2.84
N ILE A 133 15.08 -0.36 -1.87
CA ILE A 133 15.24 -0.78 -0.47
C ILE A 133 15.01 -2.29 -0.33
N LEU A 134 14.02 -2.84 -1.01
CA LEU A 134 13.73 -4.27 -0.96
C LEU A 134 14.88 -5.07 -1.60
N ALA A 135 15.39 -4.62 -2.75
CA ALA A 135 16.50 -5.29 -3.43
C ALA A 135 17.78 -5.35 -2.59
N SER A 136 18.04 -4.33 -1.75
CA SER A 136 19.21 -4.36 -0.85
C SER A 136 19.03 -5.27 0.36
N GLN A 137 17.79 -5.66 0.69
CA GLN A 137 17.46 -6.51 1.84
C GLN A 137 17.19 -7.97 1.48
N GLN A 138 16.82 -8.25 0.24
CA GLN A 138 16.39 -9.57 -0.18
C GLN A 138 17.56 -10.55 -0.21
N LYS A 139 17.41 -11.63 0.55
CA LYS A 139 18.33 -12.77 0.51
C LYS A 139 17.98 -13.66 -0.69
N GLN A 140 18.97 -14.37 -1.22
CA GLN A 140 18.83 -15.21 -2.41
C GLN A 140 17.71 -16.27 -2.29
N ARG A 141 17.47 -16.80 -1.08
CA ARG A 141 16.37 -17.75 -0.80
C ARG A 141 14.98 -17.12 -0.84
N GLU A 142 14.87 -15.87 -0.38
CA GLU A 142 13.60 -15.13 -0.44
C GLU A 142 13.21 -14.85 -1.90
N LEU A 143 14.19 -14.53 -2.75
CA LEU A 143 13.99 -14.33 -4.19
C LEU A 143 13.48 -15.59 -4.88
N GLN A 144 14.05 -16.77 -4.56
CA GLN A 144 13.59 -18.04 -5.12
C GLN A 144 12.14 -18.35 -4.73
N TRP A 145 11.80 -18.20 -3.44
CA TRP A 145 10.43 -18.40 -2.97
C TRP A 145 9.43 -17.45 -3.63
N LEU A 146 9.79 -16.17 -3.80
CA LEU A 146 8.96 -15.18 -4.49
C LEU A 146 8.76 -15.53 -5.96
N GLN A 147 9.79 -16.00 -6.68
CA GLN A 147 9.65 -16.42 -8.08
C GLN A 147 8.69 -17.60 -8.23
N GLU A 148 8.76 -18.59 -7.34
CA GLU A 148 7.88 -19.77 -7.38
C GLU A 148 6.41 -19.43 -7.08
N HIS A 149 6.16 -18.40 -6.26
CA HIS A 149 4.80 -18.02 -5.85
C HIS A 149 4.20 -16.92 -6.73
N LEU A 150 4.99 -15.99 -7.26
CA LEU A 150 4.52 -14.95 -8.18
C LEU A 150 4.31 -15.44 -9.62
N GLN A 151 4.93 -16.56 -10.03
CA GLN A 151 4.64 -17.17 -11.33
C GLN A 151 3.31 -17.95 -11.38
N LYS A 152 2.68 -18.16 -10.22
CA LYS A 152 1.43 -18.94 -10.09
C LYS A 152 0.17 -18.07 -9.93
N GLU A 153 0.31 -16.74 -9.89
CA GLU A 153 -0.79 -15.76 -9.93
C GLU A 153 -0.90 -15.11 -11.31
#